data_AF-A0A929BKX6-F1
#
_entry.id   AF-A0A929BKX6-F1
#
_cell.length_a   1.000
_cell.length_b   1.000
_cell.length_c   1.000
_cell.angle_alpha   90.00
_cell.angle_beta   90.00
_cell.angle_gamma   90.00
#
_symmetry.space_group_name_H-M   'P 1'
#
loop_
_entity.id
_entity.type
_entity.pdbx_description
1 polymer ?
#
loop_
_entity_poly.entity_id
_entity_poly.type
_entity_poly.pdbx_seq_one_letter_code
_entity_poly.pdbx_strand_id
1 'polypeptide(L)'
;MVLSLALVLFTACTTVTTPTTPSPAPAPTSTSLSPGDEAAFARQRERMVIETIERRGVTDEDVLRAMRAVPRHLFVPEEEQGYAYGDFPLPIGYGQTISQPYIVALMTELLELKEGDKVLEIGTGSGYQAAILAEIPGVEVYTVEIIPALADISRQRLESLGTGVHCRQEDGYYGWPENGPFDAIIVTAAPDHVPQPLVDQLAEGGRMVIPIGPPGSYQTLWKFVKQPDGELQAFNMGGVAFVPFTGEGTKASEEHGWPPP
;
A
#
# COMPACT_ATOMS: atom_id res chain seq x y z
N MET A 1 -30.83 -68.45 38.74
CA MET A 1 -29.47 -68.21 38.24
C MET A 1 -29.50 -66.85 37.55
N VAL A 2 -29.18 -65.77 38.27
CA VAL A 2 -29.31 -64.38 37.80
C VAL A 2 -27.91 -63.89 37.42
N LEU A 3 -27.72 -63.49 36.16
CA LEU A 3 -26.46 -62.96 35.65
C LEU A 3 -26.54 -61.43 35.66
N SER A 4 -25.75 -60.77 36.49
CA SER A 4 -25.58 -59.31 36.51
C SER A 4 -24.44 -58.90 35.58
N LEU A 5 -24.74 -58.04 34.61
CA LEU A 5 -23.78 -57.40 33.71
C LEU A 5 -23.43 -56.01 34.27
N ALA A 6 -22.17 -55.81 34.68
CA ALA A 6 -21.68 -54.52 35.15
C ALA A 6 -21.13 -53.70 33.96
N LEU A 7 -21.71 -52.51 33.76
CA LEU A 7 -21.28 -51.52 32.77
C LEU A 7 -20.24 -50.59 33.42
N VAL A 8 -19.01 -50.54 32.88
CA VAL A 8 -17.96 -49.62 33.30
C VAL A 8 -18.00 -48.37 32.42
N LEU A 9 -18.35 -47.22 33.00
CA LEU A 9 -18.26 -45.91 32.35
C LEU A 9 -16.87 -45.29 32.61
N PHE A 10 -16.13 -45.00 31.55
CA PHE A 10 -14.93 -44.15 31.59
C PHE A 10 -15.36 -42.68 31.42
N THR A 11 -15.21 -41.87 32.47
CA THR A 11 -15.30 -40.41 32.40
C THR A 11 -13.96 -39.82 31.94
N ALA A 12 -13.93 -39.23 30.75
CA ALA A 12 -12.83 -38.41 30.28
C ALA A 12 -12.98 -36.97 30.80
N CYS A 13 -12.05 -36.51 31.63
CA CYS A 13 -11.91 -35.10 31.99
C CYS A 13 -11.19 -34.36 30.85
N THR A 14 -11.91 -33.53 30.10
CA THR A 14 -11.31 -32.54 29.20
C THR A 14 -11.17 -31.22 29.94
N THR A 15 -9.94 -30.76 30.13
CA THR A 15 -9.65 -29.41 30.65
C THR A 15 -9.82 -28.41 29.51
N VAL A 16 -10.79 -27.51 29.65
CA VAL A 16 -11.00 -26.36 28.76
C VAL A 16 -9.92 -25.33 29.08
N THR A 17 -8.93 -25.17 28.21
CA THR A 17 -7.99 -24.04 28.25
C THR A 17 -8.63 -22.86 27.55
N THR A 18 -8.88 -21.79 28.30
CA THR A 18 -9.31 -20.49 27.76
C THR A 18 -8.19 -19.87 26.91
N PRO A 19 -8.48 -19.32 25.72
CA PRO A 19 -7.48 -18.61 24.94
C PRO A 19 -7.11 -17.30 25.64
N THR A 20 -5.83 -17.12 25.95
CA THR A 20 -5.27 -15.88 26.49
C THR A 20 -5.23 -14.83 25.38
N THR A 21 -5.99 -13.76 25.52
CA THR A 21 -5.89 -12.57 24.65
C THR A 21 -4.46 -12.01 24.73
N PRO A 22 -3.76 -11.78 23.61
CA PRO A 22 -2.45 -11.14 23.65
C PRO A 22 -2.59 -9.71 24.22
N SER A 23 -1.71 -9.38 25.15
CA SER A 23 -1.62 -8.03 25.74
C SER A 23 -1.35 -7.01 24.63
N PRO A 24 -1.99 -5.82 24.65
CA PRO A 24 -1.66 -4.76 23.72
C PRO A 24 -0.16 -4.44 23.81
N ALA A 25 0.50 -4.36 22.66
CA ALA A 25 1.88 -3.93 22.56
C ALA A 25 2.03 -2.53 23.17
N PRO A 26 3.12 -2.24 23.90
CA PRO A 26 3.36 -0.91 24.44
C PRO A 26 3.39 0.11 23.29
N ALA A 27 2.82 1.30 23.53
CA ALA A 27 2.87 2.41 22.58
C ALA A 27 4.34 2.70 22.19
N PRO A 28 4.62 3.02 20.90
CA PRO A 28 5.98 3.28 20.46
C PRO A 28 6.53 4.49 21.24
N THR A 29 7.56 4.23 22.04
CA THR A 29 8.28 5.28 22.74
C THR A 29 9.15 5.96 21.68
N SER A 30 8.81 7.19 21.30
CA SER A 30 9.57 7.98 20.34
C SER A 30 10.94 8.35 20.92
N THR A 31 11.88 7.43 20.82
CA THR A 31 13.28 7.73 21.11
C THR A 31 13.82 8.45 19.88
N SER A 32 14.06 9.75 19.98
CA SER A 32 14.67 10.53 18.89
C SER A 32 16.00 9.87 18.50
N LEU A 33 16.17 9.57 17.20
CA LEU A 33 17.39 8.97 16.66
C LEU A 33 18.63 9.80 17.04
N SER A 34 19.76 9.14 17.28
CA SER A 34 21.01 9.87 17.49
C SER A 34 21.44 10.54 16.17
N PRO A 35 22.17 11.66 16.22
CA PRO A 35 22.71 12.28 15.01
C PRO A 35 23.56 11.33 14.15
N GLY A 36 24.21 10.33 14.78
CA GLY A 36 24.99 9.31 14.08
C GLY A 36 24.11 8.34 13.27
N ASP A 37 22.97 7.95 13.83
CA ASP A 37 22.00 7.05 13.19
C ASP A 37 21.31 7.74 12.01
N GLU A 38 20.91 9.00 12.17
CA GLU A 38 20.31 9.78 11.08
C GLU A 38 21.27 9.92 9.89
N ALA A 39 22.55 10.23 10.16
CA ALA A 39 23.57 10.32 9.11
C ALA A 39 23.81 8.96 8.43
N ALA A 40 23.68 7.85 9.16
CA ALA A 40 23.79 6.51 8.59
C ALA A 40 22.62 6.19 7.66
N PHE A 41 21.38 6.47 8.08
CA PHE A 41 20.19 6.29 7.25
C PHE A 41 20.20 7.19 6.01
N ALA A 42 20.66 8.44 6.13
CA ALA A 42 20.83 9.32 4.97
C ALA A 42 21.79 8.74 3.91
N ARG A 43 22.92 8.16 4.34
CA ARG A 43 23.85 7.47 3.41
C ARG A 43 23.23 6.22 2.77
N GLN A 44 22.48 5.44 3.53
CA GLN A 44 21.79 4.26 3.00
C GLN A 44 20.71 4.65 1.98
N ARG A 45 19.95 5.72 2.26
CA ARG A 45 18.95 6.29 1.36
C ARG A 45 19.56 6.78 0.06
N GLU A 46 20.65 7.55 0.12
CA GLU A 46 21.35 8.02 -1.07
C GLU A 46 21.86 6.85 -1.92
N ARG A 47 22.46 5.85 -1.26
CA ARG A 47 22.93 4.63 -1.94
C ARG A 47 21.79 3.86 -2.59
N MET A 48 20.64 3.73 -1.94
CA MET A 48 19.44 3.11 -2.51
C MET A 48 19.01 3.84 -3.78
N VAL A 49 19.02 5.18 -3.79
CA VAL A 49 18.66 5.95 -4.99
C VAL A 49 19.65 5.72 -6.13
N ILE A 50 20.95 5.92 -5.87
CA ILE A 50 21.99 5.82 -6.91
C ILE A 50 22.18 4.39 -7.42
N GLU A 51 22.32 3.42 -6.51
CA GLU A 51 22.76 2.06 -6.88
C GLU A 51 21.59 1.15 -7.29
N THR A 52 20.35 1.52 -6.94
CA THR A 52 19.17 0.71 -7.25
C THR A 52 18.22 1.45 -8.18
N ILE A 53 17.70 2.60 -7.77
CA ILE A 53 16.58 3.26 -8.47
C ILE A 53 17.04 3.81 -9.82
N GLU A 54 18.09 4.64 -9.83
CA GLU A 54 18.64 5.23 -11.07
C GLU A 54 19.19 4.16 -12.01
N ARG A 55 19.93 3.18 -11.49
CA ARG A 55 20.49 2.07 -12.29
C ARG A 55 19.44 1.20 -12.96
N ARG A 56 18.22 1.17 -12.43
CA ARG A 56 17.09 0.42 -12.99
C ARG A 56 16.20 1.28 -13.90
N GLY A 57 16.63 2.49 -14.21
CA GLY A 57 16.06 3.31 -15.29
C GLY A 57 15.06 4.38 -14.86
N VAL A 58 14.85 4.60 -13.56
CA VAL A 58 14.10 5.77 -13.08
C VAL A 58 14.99 7.00 -13.23
N THR A 59 14.49 8.01 -13.93
CA THR A 59 15.22 9.21 -14.35
C THR A 59 14.50 10.52 -14.03
N ASP A 60 13.23 10.48 -13.62
CA ASP A 60 12.50 11.66 -13.22
C ASP A 60 13.12 12.32 -11.97
N GLU A 61 13.57 13.57 -12.12
CA GLU A 61 14.31 14.30 -11.09
C GLU A 61 13.46 14.59 -9.84
N ASP A 62 12.16 14.82 -9.99
CA ASP A 62 11.27 15.07 -8.86
C ASP A 62 11.00 13.78 -8.08
N VAL A 63 10.84 12.65 -8.77
CA VAL A 63 10.76 11.32 -8.14
C VAL A 63 12.04 11.00 -7.41
N LEU A 64 13.20 11.19 -8.04
CA LEU A 64 14.50 10.92 -7.42
C LEU A 64 14.75 11.83 -6.21
N ARG A 65 14.34 13.09 -6.27
CA ARG A 65 14.37 14.01 -5.12
C ARG A 65 13.45 13.54 -3.99
N ALA A 66 12.21 13.15 -4.29
CA ALA A 66 11.28 12.63 -3.28
C ALA A 66 11.84 11.38 -2.59
N MET A 67 12.41 10.45 -3.35
CA MET A 67 13.04 9.23 -2.80
C MET A 67 14.25 9.54 -1.90
N ARG A 68 14.97 10.65 -2.14
CA ARG A 68 16.04 11.16 -1.26
C ARG A 68 15.52 11.91 -0.04
N ALA A 69 14.35 12.54 -0.14
CA ALA A 69 13.77 13.35 0.93
C ALA A 69 13.08 12.49 2.00
N VAL A 70 12.25 11.53 1.60
CA VAL A 70 11.40 10.79 2.55
C VAL A 70 12.20 9.72 3.31
N PRO A 71 12.29 9.80 4.65
CA PRO A 71 13.03 8.85 5.46
C PRO A 71 12.25 7.53 5.64
N ARG A 72 12.38 6.62 4.67
CA ARG A 72 11.69 5.31 4.65
C ARG A 72 11.74 4.52 5.97
N HIS A 73 12.81 4.63 6.75
CA HIS A 73 12.95 3.95 8.05
C HIS A 73 11.90 4.41 9.09
N LEU A 74 11.29 5.60 8.94
CA LEU A 74 10.18 6.05 9.80
C LEU A 74 8.83 5.37 9.48
N PHE A 75 8.77 4.64 8.35
CA PHE A 75 7.55 4.00 7.83
C PHE A 75 7.54 2.48 8.05
N VAL A 76 8.50 1.96 8.82
CA VAL A 76 8.59 0.54 9.18
C VAL A 76 8.68 0.37 10.70
N PRO A 77 8.34 -0.83 11.24
CA PRO A 77 8.60 -1.16 12.64
C PRO A 77 10.06 -0.98 13.02
N GLU A 78 10.35 -0.75 14.30
CA GLU A 78 11.70 -0.48 14.81
C GLU A 78 12.69 -1.59 14.46
N GLU A 79 12.24 -2.84 14.58
CA GLU A 79 12.99 -4.05 14.25
C GLU A 79 13.35 -4.17 12.76
N GLU A 80 12.61 -3.49 11.87
CA GLU A 80 12.83 -3.50 10.42
C GLU A 80 13.67 -2.32 9.93
N GLN A 81 13.95 -1.32 10.77
CA GLN A 81 14.65 -0.10 10.34
C GLN A 81 16.04 -0.36 9.76
N GLY A 82 16.76 -1.35 10.29
CA GLY A 82 18.06 -1.78 9.78
C GLY A 82 18.04 -2.29 8.33
N TYR A 83 16.86 -2.65 7.83
CA TYR A 83 16.63 -3.15 6.47
C TYR A 83 15.91 -2.16 5.56
N ALA A 84 15.50 -0.99 6.08
CA ALA A 84 14.58 -0.07 5.43
C ALA A 84 14.97 0.35 3.99
N TYR A 85 16.26 0.38 3.69
CA TYR A 85 16.82 0.84 2.40
C TYR A 85 17.29 -0.29 1.48
N GLY A 86 16.97 -1.54 1.80
CA GLY A 86 17.12 -2.66 0.88
C GLY A 86 16.01 -2.68 -0.18
N ASP A 87 16.31 -3.18 -1.39
CA ASP A 87 15.33 -3.25 -2.48
C ASP A 87 14.40 -4.46 -2.38
N PHE A 88 13.64 -4.54 -1.30
CA PHE A 88 12.67 -5.60 -1.02
C PHE A 88 11.52 -5.07 -0.14
N PRO A 89 10.35 -5.73 -0.14
CA PRO A 89 9.27 -5.35 0.75
C PRO A 89 9.60 -5.70 2.22
N LEU A 90 9.06 -4.92 3.15
CA LEU A 90 9.19 -5.16 4.60
C LEU A 90 7.81 -5.29 5.25
N PRO A 91 7.64 -6.13 6.29
CA PRO A 91 6.38 -6.22 7.01
C PRO A 91 6.07 -4.91 7.76
N ILE A 92 4.80 -4.53 7.78
CA ILE A 92 4.32 -3.35 8.52
C ILE A 92 3.20 -3.71 9.52
N GLY A 93 3.04 -5.00 9.80
CA GLY A 93 1.93 -5.55 10.59
C GLY A 93 0.68 -5.82 9.75
N TYR A 94 -0.34 -6.41 10.38
CA TYR A 94 -1.66 -6.67 9.78
C TYR A 94 -1.63 -7.48 8.46
N GLY A 95 -0.61 -8.31 8.27
CA GLY A 95 -0.41 -9.07 7.03
C GLY A 95 0.00 -8.21 5.82
N GLN A 96 0.34 -6.94 6.02
CA GLN A 96 0.71 -6.00 4.97
C GLN A 96 2.22 -5.77 4.92
N THR A 97 2.67 -5.23 3.79
CA THR A 97 4.06 -4.84 3.57
C THR A 97 4.16 -3.41 3.05
N ILE A 98 5.28 -2.76 3.32
CA ILE A 98 5.72 -1.59 2.55
C ILE A 98 6.41 -2.10 1.27
N SER A 99 6.00 -1.60 0.11
CA SER A 99 6.53 -2.01 -1.20
C SER A 99 8.03 -1.76 -1.33
N GLN A 100 8.75 -2.57 -2.11
CA GLN A 100 10.17 -2.35 -2.36
C GLN A 100 10.44 -0.95 -2.97
N PRO A 101 11.54 -0.28 -2.58
CA PRO A 101 11.86 1.08 -3.04
C PRO A 101 11.84 1.29 -4.55
N TYR A 102 12.37 0.36 -5.35
CA TYR A 102 12.34 0.51 -6.80
C TYR A 102 10.91 0.57 -7.34
N ILE A 103 10.00 -0.28 -6.83
CA ILE A 103 8.61 -0.31 -7.29
C ILE A 103 7.87 0.97 -6.91
N VAL A 104 8.14 1.54 -5.73
CA VAL A 104 7.62 2.86 -5.33
C VAL A 104 8.07 3.93 -6.33
N ALA A 105 9.37 3.99 -6.64
CA ALA A 105 9.91 4.97 -7.58
C ALA A 105 9.36 4.79 -9.00
N LEU A 106 9.35 3.55 -9.51
CA LEU A 106 8.83 3.22 -10.83
C LEU A 106 7.35 3.60 -10.95
N MET A 107 6.50 3.21 -10.00
CA MET A 107 5.08 3.53 -10.06
C MET A 107 4.84 5.03 -10.00
N THR A 108 5.62 5.76 -9.20
CA THR A 108 5.52 7.22 -9.11
C THR A 108 5.93 7.90 -10.43
N GLU A 109 7.04 7.47 -11.05
CA GLU A 109 7.48 7.98 -12.37
C GLU A 109 6.43 7.70 -13.46
N LEU A 110 5.78 6.54 -13.43
CA LEU A 110 4.77 6.17 -14.42
C LEU A 110 3.51 7.05 -14.39
N LEU A 111 3.22 7.69 -13.25
CA LEU A 111 2.13 8.66 -13.14
C LEU A 111 2.44 9.96 -13.90
N GLU A 112 3.73 10.26 -14.15
CA GLU A 112 4.20 11.47 -14.82
C GLU A 112 3.66 12.77 -14.17
N LEU A 113 3.62 12.81 -12.84
CA LEU A 113 2.95 13.86 -12.08
C LEU A 113 3.45 15.26 -12.43
N LYS A 114 2.54 16.22 -12.41
CA LYS A 114 2.80 17.64 -12.68
C LYS A 114 2.31 18.51 -11.54
N GLU A 115 2.86 19.72 -11.46
CA GLU A 115 2.34 20.77 -10.59
C GLU A 115 0.84 20.99 -10.85
N GLY A 116 0.04 20.94 -9.79
CA GLY A 116 -1.42 21.07 -9.83
C GLY A 116 -2.18 19.76 -9.95
N ASP A 117 -1.51 18.61 -10.18
CA ASP A 117 -2.17 17.31 -10.25
C ASP A 117 -2.80 16.94 -8.90
N LYS A 118 -4.02 16.40 -8.94
CA LYS A 118 -4.67 15.74 -7.82
C LYS A 118 -4.51 14.23 -7.93
N VAL A 119 -3.97 13.61 -6.88
CA VAL A 119 -3.61 12.19 -6.87
C VAL A 119 -4.41 11.43 -5.83
N LEU A 120 -4.98 10.30 -6.22
CA LEU A 120 -5.59 9.32 -5.32
C LEU A 120 -4.71 8.08 -5.21
N GLU A 121 -4.28 7.77 -4.00
CA GLU A 121 -3.66 6.51 -3.62
C GLU A 121 -4.70 5.58 -2.98
N ILE A 122 -4.73 4.33 -3.43
CA ILE A 122 -5.50 3.25 -2.80
C ILE A 122 -4.53 2.26 -2.15
N GLY A 123 -4.64 2.12 -0.82
CA GLY A 123 -3.77 1.30 0.01
C GLY A 123 -2.69 2.13 0.70
N THR A 124 -3.08 3.00 1.64
CA THR A 124 -2.12 3.84 2.38
C THR A 124 -1.02 3.00 3.05
N GLY A 125 -1.38 1.87 3.67
CA GLY A 125 -0.46 0.97 4.34
C GLY A 125 0.38 1.68 5.41
N SER A 126 1.68 1.82 5.15
CA SER A 126 2.58 2.57 6.05
C SER A 126 2.47 4.09 5.91
N GLY A 127 1.93 4.59 4.79
CA GLY A 127 1.96 5.98 4.38
C GLY A 127 3.21 6.39 3.59
N TYR A 128 4.14 5.47 3.30
CA TYR A 128 5.39 5.83 2.62
C TYR A 128 5.16 6.31 1.19
N GLN A 129 4.33 5.62 0.40
CA GLN A 129 4.03 6.03 -0.97
C GLN A 129 3.24 7.35 -0.96
N ALA A 130 2.26 7.53 -0.08
CA ALA A 130 1.60 8.81 0.17
C ALA A 130 2.59 9.97 0.44
N ALA A 131 3.59 9.74 1.30
CA ALA A 131 4.62 10.73 1.61
C ALA A 131 5.52 11.02 0.40
N ILE A 132 5.86 10.02 -0.41
CA ILE A 132 6.61 10.20 -1.66
C ILE A 132 5.82 11.06 -2.65
N LEU A 133 4.52 10.81 -2.80
CA LEU A 133 3.65 11.60 -3.67
C LEU A 133 3.56 13.06 -3.19
N ALA A 134 3.44 13.27 -1.88
CA ALA A 134 3.32 14.60 -1.28
C ALA A 134 4.61 15.43 -1.39
N GLU A 135 5.76 14.77 -1.57
CA GLU A 135 7.03 15.44 -1.85
C GLU A 135 7.15 15.93 -3.29
N ILE A 136 6.28 15.49 -4.22
CA ILE A 136 6.28 15.99 -5.60
C ILE A 136 5.69 17.42 -5.62
N PRO A 137 6.34 18.40 -6.27
CA PRO A 137 5.99 19.81 -6.09
C PRO A 137 4.59 20.14 -6.61
N GLY A 138 3.77 20.72 -5.75
CA GLY A 138 2.45 21.23 -6.12
C GLY A 138 1.39 20.16 -6.39
N VAL A 139 1.61 18.92 -5.94
CA VAL A 139 0.64 17.83 -6.03
C VAL A 139 -0.24 17.80 -4.79
N GLU A 140 -1.55 17.56 -4.96
CA GLU A 140 -2.49 17.34 -3.87
C GLU A 140 -2.78 15.84 -3.72
N VAL A 141 -2.52 15.27 -2.54
CA VAL A 141 -2.56 13.80 -2.34
C VAL A 141 -3.71 13.39 -1.42
N TYR A 142 -4.49 12.43 -1.91
CA TYR A 142 -5.56 11.74 -1.21
C TYR A 142 -5.20 10.27 -1.08
N THR A 143 -5.40 9.66 0.09
CA THR A 143 -5.08 8.24 0.32
C THR A 143 -6.18 7.53 1.10
N VAL A 144 -6.49 6.30 0.69
CA VAL A 144 -7.53 5.45 1.30
C VAL A 144 -6.92 4.16 1.84
N GLU A 145 -7.25 3.82 3.08
CA GLU A 145 -6.85 2.58 3.73
C GLU A 145 -8.05 1.85 4.33
N ILE A 146 -8.15 0.54 4.07
CA ILE A 146 -9.28 -0.27 4.53
C ILE A 146 -9.07 -0.77 5.96
N ILE A 147 -7.84 -1.07 6.37
CA ILE A 147 -7.50 -1.61 7.69
C ILE A 147 -7.50 -0.48 8.72
N PRO A 148 -8.43 -0.44 9.69
CA PRO A 148 -8.59 0.71 10.58
C PRO A 148 -7.32 1.09 11.35
N ALA A 149 -6.60 0.07 11.84
CA ALA A 149 -5.38 0.30 12.61
C ALA A 149 -4.24 0.89 11.75
N LEU A 150 -4.11 0.48 10.49
CA LEU A 150 -3.13 1.07 9.57
C LEU A 150 -3.54 2.48 9.14
N ALA A 151 -4.84 2.72 8.93
CA ALA A 151 -5.34 4.05 8.61
C ALA A 151 -5.03 5.05 9.73
N ASP A 152 -5.20 4.64 10.99
CA ASP A 152 -4.89 5.47 12.15
C ASP A 152 -3.38 5.73 12.32
N ILE A 153 -2.56 4.68 12.21
CA ILE A 153 -1.10 4.79 12.33
C ILE A 153 -0.52 5.67 11.22
N SER A 154 -0.93 5.43 9.97
CA SER A 154 -0.41 6.15 8.82
C SER A 154 -0.85 7.62 8.82
N ARG A 155 -2.11 7.92 9.16
CA ARG A 155 -2.60 9.29 9.31
C ARG A 155 -1.80 10.08 10.35
N GLN A 156 -1.61 9.52 11.55
CA GLN A 156 -0.84 10.18 12.60
C GLN A 156 0.62 10.40 12.18
N ARG A 157 1.24 9.42 11.51
CA ARG A 157 2.60 9.55 10.98
C ARG A 157 2.69 10.67 9.95
N LEU A 158 1.81 10.68 8.96
CA LEU A 158 1.77 11.68 7.88
C LEU A 158 1.53 13.09 8.44
N GLU A 159 0.62 13.24 9.40
CA GLU A 159 0.38 14.50 10.13
C GLU A 159 1.63 14.96 10.89
N SER A 160 2.30 14.05 11.61
CA SER A 160 3.52 14.37 12.38
C SER A 160 4.69 14.81 11.50
N LEU A 161 4.74 14.32 10.26
CA LEU A 161 5.74 14.68 9.25
C LEU A 161 5.34 15.94 8.45
N GLY A 162 4.13 16.45 8.65
CA GLY A 162 3.66 17.67 7.98
C GLY A 162 3.44 17.51 6.48
N THR A 163 3.12 16.29 6.01
CA THR A 163 3.01 16.01 4.56
C THR A 163 1.79 16.66 3.89
N GLY A 164 0.76 17.04 4.66
CA GLY A 164 -0.47 17.62 4.12
C GLY A 164 -1.39 16.64 3.39
N VAL A 165 -1.11 15.33 3.46
CA VAL A 165 -1.90 14.28 2.80
C VAL A 165 -3.30 14.14 3.41
N HIS A 166 -4.33 14.07 2.56
CA HIS A 166 -5.70 13.77 2.99
C HIS A 166 -5.90 12.25 3.15
N CYS A 167 -6.16 11.80 4.38
CA CYS A 167 -6.31 10.38 4.69
C CYS A 167 -7.76 9.98 4.98
N ARG A 168 -8.23 8.86 4.44
CA ARG A 168 -9.57 8.29 4.68
C ARG A 168 -9.50 6.81 5.00
N GLN A 169 -10.30 6.36 5.97
CA GLN A 169 -10.44 4.95 6.32
C GLN A 169 -11.74 4.41 5.70
N GLU A 170 -11.65 3.71 4.58
CA GLU A 170 -12.79 3.19 3.82
C GLU A 170 -12.36 2.05 2.88
N ASP A 171 -13.34 1.42 2.21
CA ASP A 171 -13.08 0.52 1.08
C ASP A 171 -12.62 1.30 -0.15
N GLY A 172 -11.34 1.16 -0.49
CA GLY A 172 -10.69 1.82 -1.62
C GLY A 172 -11.22 1.40 -3.00
N TYR A 173 -12.01 0.32 -3.10
CA TYR A 173 -12.62 -0.10 -4.38
C TYR A 173 -13.48 1.02 -4.98
N TYR A 174 -14.15 1.79 -4.10
CA TYR A 174 -15.04 2.88 -4.48
C TYR A 174 -14.32 4.23 -4.68
N GLY A 175 -13.01 4.29 -4.47
CA GLY A 175 -12.23 5.52 -4.56
C GLY A 175 -12.65 6.59 -3.54
N TRP A 176 -12.66 7.85 -3.97
CA TRP A 176 -13.08 8.99 -3.17
C TRP A 176 -13.87 10.01 -4.03
N PRO A 177 -15.14 9.73 -4.35
CA PRO A 177 -15.92 10.48 -5.33
C PRO A 177 -16.07 11.97 -5.01
N GLU A 178 -16.13 12.33 -3.72
CA GLU A 178 -16.31 13.72 -3.28
C GLU A 178 -15.13 14.63 -3.64
N ASN A 179 -13.96 14.06 -3.93
CA ASN A 179 -12.74 14.81 -4.24
C ASN A 179 -12.26 14.61 -5.68
N GLY A 180 -12.92 13.73 -6.45
CA GLY A 180 -12.64 13.55 -7.87
C GLY A 180 -13.10 14.74 -8.74
N PRO A 181 -12.75 14.72 -10.04
CA PRO A 181 -11.87 13.75 -10.67
C PRO A 181 -10.40 13.92 -10.24
N PHE A 182 -9.60 12.87 -10.43
CA PHE A 182 -8.17 12.81 -10.13
C PHE A 182 -7.34 12.78 -11.42
N ASP A 183 -6.25 13.53 -11.46
CA ASP A 183 -5.29 13.54 -12.57
C ASP A 183 -4.41 12.28 -12.58
N ALA A 184 -4.23 11.67 -11.40
CA ALA A 184 -3.57 10.39 -11.28
C ALA A 184 -4.19 9.51 -10.19
N ILE A 185 -4.21 8.20 -10.44
CA ILE A 185 -4.62 7.18 -9.47
C ILE A 185 -3.51 6.13 -9.36
N ILE A 186 -3.09 5.82 -8.15
CA ILE A 186 -2.12 4.76 -7.87
C ILE A 186 -2.71 3.75 -6.90
N VAL A 187 -2.61 2.47 -7.23
CA VAL A 187 -3.15 1.39 -6.41
C VAL A 187 -2.00 0.49 -5.95
N THR A 188 -1.85 0.33 -4.64
CA THR A 188 -0.72 -0.38 -3.99
C THR A 188 -1.14 -1.73 -3.39
N ALA A 189 -2.25 -2.28 -3.88
CA ALA A 189 -2.71 -3.65 -3.67
C ALA A 189 -3.24 -4.20 -4.99
N ALA A 190 -3.19 -5.51 -5.20
CA ALA A 190 -3.59 -6.11 -6.48
C ALA A 190 -5.06 -6.57 -6.47
N PRO A 191 -5.96 -5.91 -7.20
CA PRO A 191 -7.24 -6.51 -7.59
C PRO A 191 -7.04 -7.49 -8.76
N ASP A 192 -8.08 -8.27 -9.03
CA ASP A 192 -8.16 -9.20 -10.17
C ASP A 192 -8.64 -8.52 -11.47
N HIS A 193 -9.19 -7.31 -11.39
CA HIS A 193 -9.62 -6.47 -12.52
C HIS A 193 -9.40 -4.98 -12.21
N VAL A 194 -9.61 -4.11 -13.21
CA VAL A 194 -9.60 -2.65 -13.00
C VAL A 194 -10.92 -2.24 -12.32
N PRO A 195 -10.91 -1.62 -11.12
CA PRO A 195 -12.15 -1.18 -10.49
C PRO A 195 -12.79 -0.02 -11.26
N GLN A 196 -14.01 -0.24 -11.78
CA GLN A 196 -14.73 0.78 -12.55
C GLN A 196 -14.91 2.12 -11.82
N PRO A 197 -15.21 2.17 -10.48
CA PRO A 197 -15.31 3.44 -9.77
C PRO A 197 -14.04 4.31 -9.84
N LEU A 198 -12.86 3.69 -9.94
CA LEU A 198 -11.60 4.42 -10.09
C LEU A 198 -11.45 4.96 -11.52
N VAL A 199 -11.91 4.22 -12.54
CA VAL A 199 -11.94 4.70 -13.94
C VAL A 199 -12.86 5.91 -14.08
N ASP A 200 -14.03 5.87 -13.42
CA ASP A 200 -15.01 6.96 -13.45
C ASP A 200 -14.48 8.23 -12.77
N GLN A 201 -13.61 8.07 -11.76
CA GLN A 201 -12.98 9.17 -11.04
C GLN A 201 -11.67 9.66 -11.67
N LEU A 202 -11.15 8.99 -12.70
CA LEU A 202 -9.97 9.45 -13.43
C LEU A 202 -10.34 10.57 -14.41
N ALA A 203 -9.59 11.67 -14.39
CA ALA A 203 -9.77 12.80 -15.31
C ALA A 203 -9.44 12.40 -16.76
N GLU A 204 -9.96 13.14 -17.73
CA GLU A 204 -9.51 13.04 -19.13
C GLU A 204 -8.00 13.32 -19.21
N GLY A 205 -7.24 12.47 -19.90
CA GLY A 205 -5.78 12.52 -19.91
C GLY A 205 -5.11 12.02 -18.63
N GLY A 206 -5.88 11.68 -17.60
CA GLY A 206 -5.39 11.17 -16.32
C GLY A 206 -4.76 9.79 -16.45
N ARG A 207 -3.87 9.46 -15.50
CA ARG A 207 -3.08 8.21 -15.51
C ARG A 207 -3.42 7.33 -14.32
N MET A 208 -3.59 6.04 -14.54
CA MET A 208 -3.72 5.06 -13.47
C MET A 208 -2.56 4.08 -13.50
N VAL A 209 -1.93 3.83 -12.34
CA VAL A 209 -0.91 2.79 -12.17
C VAL A 209 -1.40 1.77 -11.16
N ILE A 210 -1.57 0.52 -11.59
CA ILE A 210 -2.25 -0.52 -10.82
C ILE A 210 -1.67 -1.91 -11.12
N PRO A 211 -1.34 -2.72 -10.10
CA PRO A 211 -1.05 -4.14 -10.29
C PRO A 211 -2.36 -4.91 -10.48
N ILE A 212 -2.45 -5.79 -11.48
CA ILE A 212 -3.64 -6.60 -11.74
C ILE A 212 -3.25 -8.06 -11.87
N GLY A 213 -3.94 -8.92 -11.12
CA GLY A 213 -3.79 -10.36 -11.23
C GLY A 213 -4.52 -11.11 -10.13
N PRO A 214 -4.68 -12.44 -10.27
CA PRO A 214 -5.44 -13.23 -9.30
C PRO A 214 -4.76 -13.21 -7.92
N PRO A 215 -5.53 -13.22 -6.83
CA PRO A 215 -5.00 -13.24 -5.47
C PRO A 215 -4.00 -14.37 -5.25
N GLY A 216 -2.84 -14.06 -4.66
CA GLY A 216 -1.80 -15.04 -4.35
C GLY A 216 -0.96 -15.55 -5.52
N SER A 217 -1.13 -14.97 -6.72
CA SER A 217 -0.29 -15.27 -7.90
C SER A 217 0.60 -14.08 -8.30
N TYR A 218 1.39 -14.24 -9.35
CA TYR A 218 2.07 -13.11 -9.98
C TYR A 218 1.05 -12.17 -10.64
N GLN A 219 1.26 -10.87 -10.52
CA GLN A 219 0.44 -9.84 -11.16
C GLN A 219 1.23 -9.13 -12.25
N THR A 220 0.51 -8.41 -13.10
CA THR A 220 1.10 -7.50 -14.08
C THR A 220 0.87 -6.07 -13.61
N LEU A 221 1.92 -5.25 -13.61
CA LEU A 221 1.79 -3.82 -13.39
C LEU A 221 1.30 -3.18 -14.68
N TRP A 222 0.20 -2.44 -14.60
CA TRP A 222 -0.38 -1.72 -15.71
C TRP A 222 -0.31 -0.22 -15.49
N LYS A 223 -0.03 0.50 -16.57
CA LYS A 223 -0.33 1.92 -16.69
C LYS A 223 -1.52 2.08 -17.64
N PHE A 224 -2.51 2.86 -17.24
CA PHE A 224 -3.61 3.28 -18.10
C PHE A 224 -3.59 4.79 -18.28
N VAL A 225 -3.99 5.25 -19.47
CA VAL A 225 -4.21 6.67 -19.77
C VAL A 225 -5.63 6.82 -20.31
N LYS A 226 -6.43 7.68 -19.65
CA LYS A 226 -7.80 7.94 -20.09
C LYS A 226 -7.83 8.85 -21.29
N GLN A 227 -8.35 8.34 -22.40
CA GLN A 227 -8.46 9.06 -23.67
C GLN A 227 -9.67 10.01 -23.65
N PRO A 228 -9.73 11.01 -24.56
CA PRO A 228 -10.86 11.94 -24.66
C PRO A 228 -12.23 11.30 -24.93
N ASP A 229 -12.26 10.10 -25.50
CA ASP A 229 -13.49 9.32 -25.70
C ASP A 229 -13.92 8.52 -24.45
N GLY A 230 -13.13 8.59 -23.38
CA GLY A 230 -13.34 7.87 -22.12
C GLY A 230 -12.70 6.48 -22.07
N GLU A 231 -12.14 5.98 -23.18
CA GLU A 231 -11.46 4.68 -23.20
C GLU A 231 -10.11 4.72 -22.46
N LEU A 232 -9.69 3.57 -21.94
CA LEU A 232 -8.38 3.43 -21.30
C LEU A 232 -7.37 2.83 -22.28
N GLN A 233 -6.34 3.61 -22.62
CA GLN A 233 -5.17 3.07 -23.30
C GLN A 233 -4.28 2.36 -22.27
N ALA A 234 -3.99 1.07 -22.48
CA ALA A 234 -3.26 0.22 -21.54
C ALA A 234 -1.81 -0.03 -21.96
N PHE A 235 -0.90 0.03 -20.99
CA PHE A 235 0.52 -0.27 -21.14
C PHE A 235 0.95 -1.30 -20.10
N ASN A 236 1.51 -2.42 -20.57
CA ASN A 236 2.02 -3.48 -19.72
C ASN A 236 3.45 -3.14 -19.27
N MET A 237 3.65 -3.04 -17.96
CA MET A 237 4.92 -2.63 -17.34
C MET A 237 5.71 -3.81 -16.74
N GLY A 238 5.24 -5.05 -16.93
CA GLY A 238 5.90 -6.26 -16.47
C GLY A 238 5.33 -6.83 -15.16
N GLY A 239 5.99 -7.89 -14.67
CA GLY A 239 5.53 -8.67 -13.52
C GLY A 239 5.83 -8.03 -12.18
N VAL A 240 4.89 -8.12 -11.25
CA VAL A 240 4.98 -7.64 -9.86
C VAL A 240 4.29 -8.59 -8.89
N ALA A 241 4.53 -8.39 -7.59
CA ALA A 241 3.88 -9.11 -6.51
C ALA A 241 3.45 -8.13 -5.41
N PHE A 242 2.13 -7.96 -5.26
CA PHE A 242 1.48 -7.11 -4.29
C PHE A 242 0.56 -7.94 -3.38
N VAL A 243 0.25 -7.37 -2.23
CA VAL A 243 -0.79 -7.89 -1.34
C VAL A 243 -2.16 -7.85 -2.04
N PRO A 244 -3.10 -8.75 -1.71
CA PRO A 244 -4.43 -8.73 -2.30
C PRO A 244 -5.18 -7.44 -2.01
N PHE A 245 -5.90 -6.93 -3.00
CA PHE A 245 -6.91 -5.90 -2.80
C PHE A 245 -8.14 -6.53 -2.15
N THR A 246 -8.61 -5.97 -1.04
CA THR A 246 -9.74 -6.52 -0.27
C THR A 246 -10.79 -5.45 -0.04
N GLY A 247 -12.03 -5.88 0.16
CA GLY A 247 -13.18 -5.00 0.35
C GLY A 247 -14.49 -5.72 0.07
N GLU A 248 -15.61 -5.04 0.26
CA GLU A 248 -16.90 -5.56 -0.21
C GLU A 248 -17.02 -5.37 -1.73
N GLY A 249 -16.42 -4.31 -2.28
CA GLY A 249 -16.42 -4.03 -3.72
C GLY A 249 -15.75 -5.12 -4.57
N THR A 250 -14.74 -5.81 -4.04
CA THR A 250 -14.06 -6.92 -4.73
C THR A 250 -14.89 -8.20 -4.79
N LYS A 251 -15.81 -8.43 -3.85
CA LYS A 251 -16.66 -9.65 -3.84
C LYS A 251 -17.80 -9.57 -4.85
N ALA A 252 -18.33 -8.36 -5.08
CA ALA A 252 -19.45 -8.15 -6.00
C ALA A 252 -19.07 -8.26 -7.48
N SER A 253 -17.79 -8.05 -7.80
CA SER A 253 -17.24 -8.09 -9.16
C SER A 253 -16.89 -9.51 -9.62
N GLU A 254 -16.54 -10.41 -8.70
CA GLU A 254 -16.36 -11.85 -8.98
C GLU A 254 -17.63 -12.50 -9.56
N GLU A 255 -18.82 -11.99 -9.23
CA GLU A 255 -20.10 -12.52 -9.73
C GLU A 255 -20.41 -12.13 -11.19
N HIS A 256 -19.76 -11.12 -11.76
CA HIS A 256 -20.16 -10.55 -13.05
C HIS A 256 -19.15 -10.74 -14.19
N GLY A 257 -17.93 -11.21 -13.91
CA GLY A 257 -16.91 -11.51 -14.91
C GLY A 257 -16.35 -10.26 -15.61
N TRP A 258 -15.04 -10.27 -15.86
CA TRP A 258 -14.36 -9.21 -16.61
C TRP A 258 -13.65 -9.79 -17.85
N PRO A 259 -13.71 -9.14 -19.03
CA PRO A 259 -14.49 -7.93 -19.34
C PRO A 259 -16.00 -8.22 -19.36
N PRO A 260 -16.87 -7.22 -19.07
CA PRO A 260 -18.31 -7.40 -19.20
C PRO A 260 -18.68 -7.74 -20.66
N PRO A 261 -19.80 -8.44 -20.89
CA PRO A 261 -20.29 -8.81 -22.22
C PRO A 261 -20.63 -7.62 -23.11
#